data_AF-A0A9E4Y2F3-F1
#
_entry.id   AF-A0A9E4Y2F3-F1
#
_cell.length_a   1.000
_cell.length_b   1.000
_cell.length_c   1.000
_cell.angle_alpha   90.00
_cell.angle_beta   90.00
_cell.angle_gamma   90.00
#
_symmetry.space_group_name_H-M   'P 1'
#
loop_
_entity.id
_entity.type
_entity.pdbx_description
1 polymer ?
#
loop_
_entity_poly.entity_id
_entity_poly.type
_entity_poly.pdbx_seq_one_letter_code
_entity_poly.pdbx_strand_id
1 'polypeptide(L)'
;FAFTVLSTGIFASERSKETVYAGLEEAKSSIEPRGSVIAYKGHDGTNQTIYKLSFVVSNAIAGEPVDLTPPYDTDDSNTDPDIVANAEYRTVISYIDKNQFLSDVPWTVSWIGNNNSDNLLEVGEKAEITVWLLTRDFLTQASDPTATGGAKYYPSADTNGARGMLSTDTAITTNDQFTIEMKPESGAVLTIQRFAPPRLDTIMDLK
;
A
#
# COMPACT_ATOMS: atom_id res chain seq x y z
N PHE A 1 -10.12 -48.64 -18.41
CA PHE A 1 -10.72 -48.42 -17.08
C PHE A 1 -9.70 -48.27 -15.96
N ALA A 2 -8.81 -49.24 -15.69
CA ALA A 2 -7.84 -49.15 -14.58
C ALA A 2 -6.84 -47.97 -14.68
N PHE A 3 -6.34 -47.64 -15.88
CA PHE A 3 -5.41 -46.51 -16.09
C PHE A 3 -6.06 -45.15 -15.77
N THR A 4 -7.32 -44.97 -16.14
CA THR A 4 -8.09 -43.75 -15.83
C THR A 4 -8.30 -43.61 -14.33
N VAL A 5 -8.64 -44.69 -13.61
CA VAL A 5 -8.84 -44.64 -12.15
C VAL A 5 -7.54 -44.34 -11.42
N LEU A 6 -6.41 -44.92 -11.85
CA LEU A 6 -5.10 -44.64 -11.27
C LEU A 6 -4.64 -43.20 -11.55
N SER A 7 -4.77 -42.73 -12.79
CA SER A 7 -4.41 -41.36 -13.17
C SER A 7 -5.27 -40.34 -12.43
N THR A 8 -6.60 -40.54 -12.38
CA THR A 8 -7.50 -39.69 -11.60
C THR A 8 -7.19 -39.75 -10.09
N GLY A 9 -6.78 -40.90 -9.56
CA GLY A 9 -6.36 -41.03 -8.15
C GLY A 9 -5.06 -40.31 -7.82
N ILE A 10 -4.08 -40.32 -8.74
CA ILE A 10 -2.83 -39.56 -8.60
C ILE A 10 -3.11 -38.06 -8.67
N PHE A 11 -3.90 -37.60 -9.64
CA PHE A 11 -4.31 -36.19 -9.73
C PHE A 11 -5.10 -35.72 -8.50
N ALA A 12 -6.00 -36.56 -7.97
CA ALA A 12 -6.73 -36.24 -6.74
C ALA A 12 -5.79 -36.12 -5.52
N SER A 13 -4.74 -36.95 -5.45
CA SER A 13 -3.74 -36.90 -4.38
C SER A 13 -2.83 -35.68 -4.50
N GLU A 14 -2.41 -35.31 -5.72
CA GLU A 14 -1.65 -34.09 -6.00
C GLU A 14 -2.45 -32.84 -5.64
N ARG A 15 -3.72 -32.76 -6.07
CA ARG A 15 -4.61 -31.66 -5.69
C ARG A 15 -4.85 -31.58 -4.20
N SER A 16 -5.02 -32.71 -3.52
CA SER A 16 -5.16 -32.74 -2.05
C SER A 16 -3.90 -32.23 -1.36
N LYS A 17 -2.72 -32.59 -1.87
CA LYS A 17 -1.45 -32.07 -1.37
C LYS A 17 -1.39 -30.56 -1.58
N GLU A 18 -1.57 -30.08 -2.80
CA GLU A 18 -1.53 -28.65 -3.16
C GLU A 18 -2.50 -27.82 -2.31
N THR A 19 -3.75 -28.25 -2.15
CA THR A 19 -4.74 -27.55 -1.30
C THR A 19 -4.31 -27.49 0.16
N VAL A 20 -3.71 -28.55 0.72
CA VAL A 20 -3.23 -28.55 2.11
C VAL A 20 -2.03 -27.62 2.28
N TYR A 21 -1.12 -27.56 1.31
CA TYR A 21 0.00 -26.61 1.33
C TYR A 21 -0.50 -25.17 1.19
N ALA A 22 -1.32 -24.87 0.18
CA ALA A 22 -1.88 -23.53 -0.02
C ALA A 22 -2.66 -23.03 1.22
N GLY A 23 -3.45 -23.91 1.86
CA GLY A 23 -4.15 -23.55 3.10
C GLY A 23 -3.21 -23.33 4.30
N LEU A 24 -2.05 -23.99 4.34
CA LEU A 24 -1.04 -23.74 5.37
C LEU A 24 -0.25 -22.46 5.08
N GLU A 25 0.05 -22.18 3.82
CA GLU A 25 0.72 -20.97 3.34
C GLU A 25 -0.15 -19.74 3.64
N GLU A 26 -1.44 -19.77 3.31
CA GLU A 26 -2.40 -18.71 3.63
C GLU A 26 -2.51 -18.45 5.14
N ALA A 27 -2.45 -19.51 5.96
CA ALA A 27 -2.51 -19.38 7.42
C ALA A 27 -1.21 -18.84 8.06
N LYS A 28 -0.08 -18.95 7.36
CA LYS A 28 1.24 -18.50 7.85
C LYS A 28 1.68 -17.17 7.26
N SER A 29 1.21 -16.84 6.07
CA SER A 29 1.42 -15.52 5.47
C SER A 29 0.68 -14.49 6.31
N SER A 30 1.40 -13.67 7.05
CA SER A 30 0.79 -12.54 7.74
C SER A 30 1.78 -11.41 7.81
N ILE A 31 1.28 -10.22 7.49
CA ILE A 31 2.06 -8.99 7.55
C ILE A 31 1.80 -8.36 8.91
N GLU A 32 2.87 -8.07 9.63
CA GLU A 32 2.79 -7.34 10.90
C GLU A 32 3.18 -5.88 10.68
N PRO A 33 2.34 -4.90 11.10
CA PRO A 33 2.75 -3.51 11.14
C PRO A 33 3.80 -3.34 12.24
N ARG A 34 4.92 -2.71 11.91
CA ARG A 34 6.00 -2.42 12.84
C ARG A 34 6.15 -0.92 13.01
N GLY A 35 5.89 -0.46 14.23
CA GLY A 35 6.11 0.94 14.61
C GLY A 35 4.89 1.82 14.36
N SER A 36 5.16 3.10 14.18
CA SER A 36 4.16 4.14 14.02
C SER A 36 3.76 4.35 12.57
N VAL A 37 2.55 4.87 12.37
CA VAL A 37 2.10 5.37 11.07
C VAL A 37 2.47 6.84 11.00
N ILE A 38 3.26 7.22 10.01
CA ILE A 38 3.71 8.60 9.83
C ILE A 38 2.88 9.25 8.73
N ALA A 39 2.22 10.34 9.04
CA ALA A 39 1.52 11.16 8.07
C ALA A 39 2.33 12.41 7.72
N TYR A 40 2.28 12.80 6.46
CA TYR A 40 2.97 13.99 5.96
C TYR A 40 1.95 14.99 5.45
N LYS A 41 2.12 16.24 5.89
CA LYS A 41 1.26 17.34 5.45
C LYS A 41 1.68 17.80 4.05
N GLY A 42 0.69 18.06 3.21
CA GLY A 42 0.84 18.68 1.90
C GLY A 42 -0.10 19.88 1.77
N HIS A 43 0.18 20.72 0.77
CA HIS A 43 -0.63 21.88 0.46
C HIS A 43 -1.13 21.82 -0.98
N ASP A 44 -2.46 21.67 -1.15
CA ASP A 44 -3.11 21.90 -2.44
C ASP A 44 -3.53 23.36 -2.54
N GLY A 45 -2.76 24.12 -3.34
CA GLY A 45 -2.79 25.57 -3.28
C GLY A 45 -2.57 26.06 -1.84
N THR A 46 -3.57 26.69 -1.23
CA THR A 46 -3.51 27.20 0.15
C THR A 46 -4.04 26.22 1.20
N ASN A 47 -4.70 25.13 0.79
CA ASN A 47 -5.39 24.22 1.69
C ASN A 47 -4.42 23.18 2.26
N GLN A 48 -4.43 23.02 3.58
CA GLN A 48 -3.61 22.02 4.28
C GLN A 48 -4.35 20.69 4.32
N THR A 49 -3.65 19.61 3.94
CA THR A 49 -4.17 18.25 4.05
C THR A 49 -3.03 17.25 4.27
N ILE A 50 -3.37 15.97 4.46
CA ILE A 50 -2.40 14.87 4.51
C ILE A 50 -2.30 14.30 3.09
N TYR A 51 -1.10 14.38 2.50
CA TYR A 51 -0.90 13.93 1.11
C TYR A 51 -0.38 12.50 1.01
N LYS A 52 0.43 12.05 2.00
CA LYS A 52 0.94 10.69 2.06
C LYS A 52 1.03 10.17 3.48
N LEU A 53 0.97 8.85 3.61
CA LEU A 53 1.16 8.13 4.86
C LEU A 53 2.20 7.03 4.66
N SER A 54 3.15 6.89 5.57
CA SER A 54 4.11 5.78 5.56
C SER A 54 4.02 4.95 6.83
N PHE A 55 4.16 3.65 6.68
CA PHE A 55 4.25 2.71 7.78
C PHE A 55 5.17 1.55 7.41
N VAL A 56 5.85 0.98 8.40
CA VAL A 56 6.74 -0.15 8.18
C VAL A 56 5.98 -1.44 8.44
N VAL A 57 6.23 -2.42 7.58
CA VAL A 57 5.72 -3.78 7.71
C VAL A 57 6.88 -4.78 7.76
N SER A 58 6.65 -5.90 8.45
CA SER A 58 7.54 -7.05 8.46
C SER A 58 6.74 -8.32 8.27
N ASN A 59 7.34 -9.34 7.65
CA ASN A 59 6.75 -10.67 7.63
C ASN A 59 6.64 -11.21 9.06
N ALA A 60 5.57 -11.94 9.36
CA ALA A 60 5.47 -12.70 10.58
C ALA A 60 6.58 -13.76 10.64
N ILE A 61 6.96 -14.14 11.87
CA ILE A 61 8.03 -15.12 12.10
C ILE A 61 7.63 -16.44 11.44
N ALA A 62 8.44 -16.90 10.47
CA ALA A 62 8.19 -18.09 9.65
C ALA A 62 6.94 -18.02 8.74
N GLY A 63 6.55 -16.81 8.33
CA GLY A 63 5.60 -16.60 7.24
C GLY A 63 6.22 -16.88 5.87
N GLU A 64 5.38 -17.18 4.89
CA GLU A 64 5.79 -17.29 3.49
C GLU A 64 6.14 -15.90 2.92
N PRO A 65 6.99 -15.81 1.89
CA PRO A 65 7.27 -14.55 1.20
C PRO A 65 5.98 -13.92 0.66
N VAL A 66 5.80 -12.61 0.86
CA VAL A 66 4.62 -11.88 0.38
C VAL A 66 5.01 -10.93 -0.73
N ASP A 67 4.35 -11.02 -1.88
CA ASP A 67 4.60 -10.11 -3.00
C ASP A 67 4.13 -8.68 -2.70
N LEU A 68 5.11 -7.77 -2.62
CA LEU A 68 4.93 -6.34 -2.44
C LEU A 68 5.36 -5.55 -3.68
N THR A 69 5.20 -6.10 -4.88
CA THR A 69 5.40 -5.37 -6.13
C THR A 69 4.47 -4.16 -6.17
N PRO A 70 5.00 -2.92 -6.16
CA PRO A 70 4.20 -1.72 -6.09
C PRO A 70 3.66 -1.35 -7.48
N PRO A 71 2.42 -0.82 -7.59
CA PRO A 71 1.90 -0.26 -8.83
C PRO A 71 2.53 1.09 -9.20
N TYR A 72 3.18 1.76 -8.25
CA TYR A 72 3.75 3.08 -8.41
C TYR A 72 5.19 3.16 -7.87
N ASP A 73 5.97 4.11 -8.38
CA ASP A 73 7.31 4.45 -7.89
C ASP A 73 7.46 5.96 -7.63
N THR A 74 8.66 6.35 -7.17
CA THR A 74 9.04 7.74 -6.90
C THR A 74 10.42 8.03 -7.49
N ASP A 75 10.64 7.58 -8.73
CA ASP A 75 11.96 7.40 -9.31
C ASP A 75 12.68 8.73 -9.65
N ASP A 76 11.96 9.85 -9.62
CA ASP A 76 12.49 11.15 -10.01
C ASP A 76 12.24 12.29 -8.99
N SER A 77 12.56 13.51 -9.43
CA SER A 77 12.39 14.74 -8.63
C SER A 77 11.22 15.59 -9.10
N ASN A 78 10.31 15.04 -9.91
CA ASN A 78 9.19 15.73 -10.54
C ASN A 78 7.88 15.46 -9.77
N THR A 79 6.89 14.85 -10.43
CA THR A 79 5.57 14.63 -9.86
C THR A 79 5.48 13.19 -9.41
N ASP A 80 5.11 12.94 -8.17
CA ASP A 80 5.08 11.59 -7.61
C ASP A 80 3.74 11.31 -6.96
N PRO A 81 3.29 10.05 -6.87
CA PRO A 81 3.96 8.86 -7.37
C PRO A 81 3.69 8.64 -8.86
N ASP A 82 4.66 8.06 -9.56
CA ASP A 82 4.58 7.75 -10.98
C ASP A 82 4.07 6.32 -11.21
N ILE A 83 3.32 6.11 -12.29
CA ILE A 83 2.72 4.81 -12.60
C ILE A 83 3.80 3.90 -13.20
N VAL A 84 4.00 2.73 -12.60
CA VAL A 84 4.88 1.71 -13.16
C VAL A 84 4.14 0.96 -14.27
N ALA A 85 4.56 1.16 -15.51
CA ALA A 85 3.94 0.52 -16.66
C ALA A 85 4.07 -1.01 -16.60
N ASN A 86 2.94 -1.72 -16.69
CA ASN A 86 2.84 -3.19 -16.62
C ASN A 86 3.18 -3.80 -15.25
N ALA A 87 3.09 -3.04 -14.16
CA ALA A 87 3.17 -3.62 -12.83
C ALA A 87 2.02 -4.61 -12.60
N GLU A 88 2.35 -5.88 -12.39
CA GLU A 88 1.40 -6.90 -11.94
C GLU A 88 1.40 -6.93 -10.41
N TYR A 89 0.65 -6.01 -9.80
CA TYR A 89 0.49 -5.97 -8.35
C TYR A 89 -0.69 -6.85 -7.94
N ARG A 90 -0.47 -7.69 -6.93
CA ARG A 90 -1.53 -8.50 -6.32
C ARG A 90 -1.98 -7.96 -4.97
N THR A 91 -1.12 -7.17 -4.34
CA THR A 91 -1.41 -6.46 -3.09
C THR A 91 -2.18 -5.18 -3.38
N VAL A 92 -3.41 -5.09 -2.87
CA VAL A 92 -4.27 -3.91 -3.04
C VAL A 92 -4.39 -3.17 -1.72
N ILE A 93 -4.33 -1.84 -1.76
CA ILE A 93 -4.56 -1.00 -0.59
C ILE A 93 -5.84 -0.22 -0.79
N SER A 94 -6.77 -0.31 0.16
CA SER A 94 -7.99 0.49 0.18
C SER A 94 -7.94 1.55 1.27
N TYR A 95 -8.54 2.70 0.99
CA TYR A 95 -8.66 3.82 1.92
C TYR A 95 -10.13 4.11 2.22
N ILE A 96 -10.44 4.36 3.49
CA ILE A 96 -11.79 4.61 3.98
C ILE A 96 -11.76 5.82 4.91
N ASP A 97 -12.68 6.74 4.75
CA ASP A 97 -12.98 7.74 5.76
C ASP A 97 -14.49 7.90 5.95
N LYS A 98 -14.88 8.94 6.70
CA LYS A 98 -16.28 9.23 7.00
C LYS A 98 -17.12 9.52 5.74
N ASN A 99 -16.51 10.06 4.69
CA ASN A 99 -17.19 10.62 3.52
C ASN A 99 -17.01 9.77 2.26
N GLN A 100 -15.96 8.93 2.19
CA GLN A 100 -15.64 8.18 0.98
C GLN A 100 -14.94 6.83 1.25
N PHE A 101 -14.96 6.00 0.21
CA PHE A 101 -14.27 4.73 0.13
C PHE A 101 -13.53 4.65 -1.21
N LEU A 102 -12.22 4.43 -1.16
CA LEU A 102 -11.36 4.20 -2.32
C LEU A 102 -10.88 2.76 -2.27
N SER A 103 -11.33 1.95 -3.22
CA SER A 103 -11.03 0.52 -3.27
C SER A 103 -9.56 0.21 -3.53
N ASP A 104 -8.88 1.05 -4.32
CA ASP A 104 -7.49 0.89 -4.70
C ASP A 104 -6.82 2.27 -4.75
N VAL A 105 -5.86 2.49 -3.86
CA VAL A 105 -5.10 3.73 -3.76
C VAL A 105 -3.64 3.54 -4.17
N PRO A 106 -3.01 4.52 -4.83
CA PRO A 106 -1.60 4.48 -5.21
C PRO A 106 -0.70 4.28 -3.99
N TRP A 107 0.22 3.33 -4.09
CA TRP A 107 1.18 3.03 -3.05
C TRP A 107 2.54 2.62 -3.64
N THR A 108 3.59 2.90 -2.89
CA THR A 108 4.99 2.63 -3.24
C THR A 108 5.65 1.86 -2.11
N VAL A 109 6.67 1.05 -2.40
CA VAL A 109 7.46 0.34 -1.39
C VAL A 109 8.91 0.82 -1.36
N SER A 110 9.48 0.90 -0.17
CA SER A 110 10.91 1.11 0.05
C SER A 110 11.44 0.04 1.00
N TRP A 111 12.44 -0.71 0.57
CA TRP A 111 13.04 -1.77 1.38
C TRP A 111 14.04 -1.20 2.39
N ILE A 112 13.89 -1.57 3.67
CA ILE A 112 14.75 -1.10 4.75
C ILE A 112 15.51 -2.28 5.35
N GLY A 113 16.84 -2.16 5.40
CA GLY A 113 17.71 -3.16 6.02
C GLY A 113 18.35 -4.10 5.00
N ASN A 114 18.44 -5.39 5.35
CA ASN A 114 18.92 -6.40 4.41
C ASN A 114 17.78 -6.71 3.43
N ASN A 115 18.01 -6.45 2.16
CA ASN A 115 17.15 -6.90 1.07
C ASN A 115 17.98 -7.75 0.12
N ASN A 116 17.35 -8.75 -0.48
CA ASN A 116 17.97 -9.60 -1.49
C ASN A 116 17.78 -9.03 -2.93
N SER A 117 17.19 -7.83 -3.05
CA SER A 117 16.83 -7.11 -4.30
C SER A 117 15.62 -7.66 -5.06
N ASP A 118 14.81 -8.53 -4.45
CA ASP A 118 13.46 -8.84 -4.94
C ASP A 118 12.38 -7.96 -4.26
N ASN A 119 11.13 -8.12 -4.71
CA ASN A 119 9.96 -7.44 -4.15
C ASN A 119 9.16 -8.35 -3.20
N LEU A 120 9.78 -9.40 -2.66
CA LEU A 120 9.12 -10.35 -1.77
C LEU A 120 9.46 -10.01 -0.33
N LEU A 121 8.47 -9.92 0.55
CA LEU A 121 8.70 -9.66 1.96
C LEU A 121 9.04 -10.96 2.68
N GLU A 122 10.33 -11.21 2.90
CA GLU A 122 10.81 -12.43 3.54
C GLU A 122 11.06 -12.28 5.05
N VAL A 123 11.35 -13.40 5.71
CA VAL A 123 11.68 -13.42 7.14
C VAL A 123 12.95 -12.63 7.42
N GLY A 124 12.83 -11.59 8.23
CA GLY A 124 13.94 -10.72 8.61
C GLY A 124 14.06 -9.45 7.76
N GLU A 125 13.25 -9.34 6.70
CA GLU A 125 13.16 -8.14 5.88
C GLU A 125 12.10 -7.18 6.41
N LYS A 126 12.26 -5.91 6.06
CA LYS A 126 11.31 -4.85 6.41
C LYS A 126 11.05 -3.99 5.18
N ALA A 127 9.78 -3.73 4.93
CA ALA A 127 9.34 -2.84 3.87
C ALA A 127 8.64 -1.63 4.49
N GLU A 128 8.97 -0.43 4.04
CA GLU A 128 8.18 0.77 4.27
C GLU A 128 7.20 0.94 3.12
N ILE A 129 5.91 0.89 3.44
CA ILE A 129 4.83 1.14 2.51
C ILE A 129 4.45 2.61 2.64
N THR A 130 4.43 3.31 1.51
CA THR A 130 3.92 4.69 1.45
C THR A 130 2.66 4.71 0.60
N VAL A 131 1.56 5.15 1.21
CA VAL A 131 0.26 5.34 0.56
C VAL A 131 0.12 6.80 0.18
N TRP A 132 -0.25 7.05 -1.08
CA TRP A 132 -0.34 8.39 -1.66
C TRP A 132 -1.80 8.76 -1.89
N LEU A 133 -2.28 9.74 -1.12
CA LEU A 133 -3.63 10.28 -1.26
C LEU A 133 -3.67 11.45 -2.24
N LEU A 134 -2.60 12.24 -2.28
CA LEU A 134 -2.39 13.29 -3.29
C LEU A 134 -1.02 13.09 -3.93
N THR A 135 -0.88 13.61 -5.14
CA THR A 135 0.42 13.68 -5.83
C THR A 135 1.29 14.77 -5.20
N ARG A 136 2.59 14.56 -5.14
CA ARG A 136 3.61 15.57 -4.90
C ARG A 136 3.93 16.23 -6.23
N ASP A 137 4.04 17.56 -6.26
CA ASP A 137 4.42 18.30 -7.48
C ASP A 137 5.68 19.12 -7.20
N PHE A 138 6.85 18.55 -7.49
CA PHE A 138 8.12 19.26 -7.42
C PHE A 138 8.51 19.91 -8.75
N LEU A 139 7.79 19.64 -9.84
CA LEU A 139 7.98 20.34 -11.10
C LEU A 139 7.63 21.83 -10.98
N THR A 140 6.59 22.15 -10.20
CA THR A 140 6.14 23.53 -9.97
C THR A 140 6.59 24.10 -8.61
N GLN A 141 6.93 23.25 -7.62
CA GLN A 141 7.41 23.65 -6.30
C GLN A 141 8.63 22.82 -5.86
N ALA A 142 9.80 23.17 -6.39
CA ALA A 142 11.03 22.35 -6.46
C ALA A 142 11.73 21.93 -5.15
N SER A 143 11.15 22.11 -3.96
CA SER A 143 11.87 21.74 -2.73
C SER A 143 11.04 21.49 -1.47
N ASP A 144 9.74 21.73 -1.48
CA ASP A 144 8.94 21.60 -0.26
C ASP A 144 7.49 21.19 -0.56
N PRO A 145 7.06 19.95 -0.20
CA PRO A 145 5.67 19.53 -0.38
C PRO A 145 4.71 20.31 0.55
N THR A 146 5.25 21.05 1.53
CA THR A 146 4.50 21.97 2.39
C THR A 146 4.41 23.40 1.84
N ALA A 147 5.07 23.70 0.71
CA ALA A 147 4.86 24.95 -0.01
C ALA A 147 3.50 24.95 -0.72
N THR A 148 2.96 26.14 -0.98
CA THR A 148 1.67 26.34 -1.67
C THR A 148 1.63 25.62 -3.02
N GLY A 149 0.81 24.57 -3.14
CA GLY A 149 0.70 23.76 -4.36
C GLY A 149 1.75 22.65 -4.51
N GLY A 150 2.50 22.33 -3.46
CA GLY A 150 3.47 21.23 -3.44
C GLY A 150 2.84 19.83 -3.37
N ALA A 151 1.52 19.76 -3.09
CA ALA A 151 0.73 18.54 -3.28
C ALA A 151 -0.53 18.87 -4.10
N LYS A 152 -0.97 17.99 -4.99
CA LYS A 152 -2.13 18.19 -5.87
C LYS A 152 -3.00 16.95 -5.94
N TYR A 153 -4.31 17.17 -6.08
CA TYR A 153 -5.25 16.07 -6.35
C TYR A 153 -4.86 15.34 -7.63
N TYR A 154 -5.18 14.05 -7.67
CA TYR A 154 -5.00 13.27 -8.89
C TYR A 154 -5.92 13.81 -9.98
N PRO A 155 -5.45 13.91 -11.24
CA PRO A 155 -6.27 14.39 -12.34
C PRO A 155 -7.34 13.34 -12.75
N SER A 156 -7.03 12.06 -12.59
CA SER A 156 -7.91 10.94 -12.91
C SER A 156 -7.43 9.65 -12.24
N ALA A 157 -8.24 8.59 -12.31
CA ALA A 157 -7.78 7.24 -12.04
C ALA A 157 -6.82 6.74 -13.13
N ASP A 158 -6.02 5.74 -12.79
CA ASP A 158 -5.17 5.02 -13.75
C ASP A 158 -5.96 4.04 -14.63
N THR A 159 -5.25 3.27 -15.46
CA THR A 159 -5.85 2.29 -16.38
C THR A 159 -6.49 1.09 -15.66
N ASN A 160 -6.00 0.76 -14.46
CA ASN A 160 -6.50 -0.34 -13.64
C ASN A 160 -7.60 0.12 -12.65
N GLY A 161 -7.87 1.42 -12.60
CA GLY A 161 -8.86 2.04 -11.73
C GLY A 161 -8.31 2.49 -10.36
N ALA A 162 -7.00 2.31 -10.09
CA ALA A 162 -6.39 2.83 -8.88
C ALA A 162 -6.29 4.35 -8.95
N ARG A 163 -6.58 5.01 -7.83
CA ARG A 163 -6.56 6.48 -7.76
C ARG A 163 -6.38 6.97 -6.34
N GLY A 164 -5.65 8.07 -6.19
CA GLY A 164 -5.73 8.87 -4.97
C GLY A 164 -7.00 9.73 -4.98
N MET A 165 -7.00 10.75 -4.13
CA MET A 165 -8.09 11.72 -4.04
C MET A 165 -8.16 12.59 -5.29
N LEU A 166 -9.36 12.73 -5.86
CA LEU A 166 -9.67 13.69 -6.91
C LEU A 166 -10.12 15.02 -6.30
N SER A 167 -10.18 16.10 -7.09
CA SER A 167 -10.64 17.42 -6.59
C SER A 167 -12.10 17.44 -6.14
N THR A 168 -12.88 16.40 -6.46
CA THR A 168 -14.26 16.20 -6.01
C THR A 168 -14.36 15.44 -4.69
N ASP A 169 -13.28 14.79 -4.30
CA ASP A 169 -13.19 13.96 -3.11
C ASP A 169 -12.93 14.83 -1.87
N THR A 170 -13.18 14.27 -0.68
CA THR A 170 -12.99 15.02 0.57
C THR A 170 -11.57 14.82 1.09
N ALA A 171 -10.75 15.85 1.07
CA ALA A 171 -9.41 15.80 1.67
C ALA A 171 -9.46 15.55 3.19
N ILE A 172 -8.43 14.88 3.73
CA ILE A 172 -8.30 14.68 5.18
C ILE A 172 -7.98 16.00 5.84
N THR A 173 -8.76 16.34 6.87
CA THR A 173 -8.55 17.52 7.70
C THR A 173 -8.33 17.13 9.17
N THR A 174 -8.14 18.12 10.04
CA THR A 174 -7.85 17.89 11.46
C THR A 174 -8.98 17.13 12.16
N ASN A 175 -8.63 16.17 13.03
CA ASN A 175 -9.56 15.29 13.76
C ASN A 175 -10.38 14.32 12.90
N ASP A 176 -10.11 14.22 11.59
CA ASP A 176 -10.76 13.21 10.76
C ASP A 176 -10.21 11.81 11.05
N GLN A 177 -11.11 10.83 11.12
CA GLN A 177 -10.76 9.43 11.21
C GLN A 177 -10.67 8.84 9.81
N PHE A 178 -9.64 8.03 9.59
CA PHE A 178 -9.50 7.25 8.38
C PHE A 178 -8.96 5.85 8.69
N THR A 179 -9.21 4.94 7.77
CA THR A 179 -8.78 3.55 7.82
C THR A 179 -8.10 3.19 6.52
N ILE A 180 -6.93 2.55 6.62
CA ILE A 180 -6.20 1.97 5.51
C ILE A 180 -6.24 0.46 5.68
N GLU A 181 -6.58 -0.27 4.62
CA GLU A 181 -6.53 -1.73 4.62
C GLU A 181 -5.60 -2.18 3.51
N MET A 182 -4.55 -2.92 3.87
CA MET A 182 -3.63 -3.55 2.94
C MET A 182 -4.02 -5.03 2.82
N LYS A 183 -4.33 -5.44 1.59
CA LYS A 183 -4.83 -6.77 1.24
C LYS A 183 -3.78 -7.45 0.36
N PRO A 184 -2.88 -8.26 0.96
CA PRO A 184 -1.91 -9.03 0.19
C PRO A 184 -2.59 -10.18 -0.57
N GLU A 185 -1.86 -10.79 -1.50
CA GLU A 185 -2.34 -11.94 -2.29
C GLU A 185 -2.61 -13.20 -1.45
N SER A 186 -1.89 -13.32 -0.34
CA SER A 186 -1.94 -14.44 0.58
C SER A 186 -1.74 -13.90 1.98
N GLY A 187 -2.57 -14.35 2.91
CA GLY A 187 -2.46 -14.00 4.32
C GLY A 187 -3.51 -13.04 4.86
N ALA A 188 -3.26 -12.54 6.06
CA ALA A 188 -4.19 -11.66 6.77
C ALA A 188 -4.18 -10.23 6.21
N VAL A 189 -5.38 -9.64 6.11
CA VAL A 189 -5.55 -8.21 5.80
C VAL A 189 -5.02 -7.37 6.96
N LEU A 190 -4.15 -6.41 6.64
CA LEU A 190 -3.65 -5.45 7.60
C LEU A 190 -4.56 -4.21 7.61
N THR A 191 -5.28 -4.01 8.72
CA THR A 191 -6.12 -2.83 8.92
C THR A 191 -5.46 -1.84 9.88
N ILE A 192 -5.30 -0.60 9.42
CA ILE A 192 -4.73 0.51 10.17
C ILE A 192 -5.77 1.62 10.26
N GLN A 193 -6.32 1.85 11.44
CA GLN A 193 -7.22 2.97 11.71
C GLN A 193 -6.50 4.05 12.50
N ARG A 194 -6.56 5.31 12.05
CA ARG A 194 -5.92 6.46 12.70
C ARG A 194 -6.81 7.70 12.68
N PHE A 195 -6.46 8.67 13.51
CA PHE A 195 -7.05 10.00 13.53
C PHE A 195 -6.02 11.03 13.12
N ALA A 196 -6.39 11.95 12.25
CA ALA A 196 -5.61 13.14 11.99
C ALA A 196 -5.58 14.01 13.26
N PRO A 197 -4.42 14.58 13.65
CA PRO A 197 -4.32 15.40 14.84
C PRO A 197 -5.12 16.71 14.71
N PRO A 198 -5.38 17.41 15.83
CA PRO A 198 -6.08 18.70 15.84
C PRO A 198 -5.29 19.83 15.16
N ARG A 199 -4.00 19.61 14.85
CA ARG A 199 -3.16 20.52 14.06
C ARG A 199 -2.27 19.70 13.13
N LEU A 200 -2.25 20.06 11.84
CA LEU A 200 -1.39 19.41 10.86
C LEU A 200 0.03 20.00 10.90
N ASP A 201 0.99 19.19 11.32
CA ASP A 201 2.43 19.50 11.24
C ASP A 201 3.06 18.86 10.00
N THR A 202 4.27 19.29 9.63
CA THR A 202 4.94 18.80 8.40
C THR A 202 5.12 17.28 8.40
N ILE A 203 5.49 16.70 9.54
CA ILE A 203 5.59 15.27 9.77
C ILE A 203 4.88 14.96 11.09
N MET A 204 3.98 13.99 11.07
CA MET A 204 3.14 13.63 12.21
C MET A 204 3.21 12.14 12.47
N ASP A 205 3.50 11.78 13.72
CA ASP A 205 3.39 10.41 14.20
C ASP A 205 1.95 10.16 14.65
N LEU A 206 1.25 9.28 13.94
CA LEU A 206 -0.11 8.86 14.24
C LEU A 206 -0.06 7.57 15.07
N LYS A 207 -0.01 7.76 16.39
CA LYS A 207 -0.11 6.68 17.38
C LYS A 207 -1.55 6.28 17.66
#